data_AF-A0A7W7RLW8-F1
#
_entry.id   AF-A0A7W7RLW8-F1
#
_cell.length_a   1.000
_cell.length_b   1.000
_cell.length_c   1.000
_cell.angle_alpha   90.00
_cell.angle_beta   90.00
_cell.angle_gamma   90.00
#
_symmetry.space_group_name_H-M   'P 1'
#
loop_
_entity.id
_entity.type
_entity.pdbx_description
1 polymer ?
#
loop_
_entity_poly.entity_id
_entity_poly.type
_entity_poly.pdbx_seq_one_letter_code
_entity_poly.pdbx_strand_id
1 'polypeptide(L)'
;MLVHLRKGETFAELAAAFAVGTATAWRYVRETTGLLARRTRSLEAALRRVRRAGWAFVVLDGTLIPIDRVAADRPFYSGKHKRHVMNVQVVAAPDGAPLWVSGSLPGAVHDLTAAGISGALGHIEASGLVTMADEGYLGAGHGVVTPFKGRDKPEWQKQINSEHARRRVPGERANAELKKWRILRKLRCCPMRAGQIVRAVLVLHERETG
;
A
#
# COMPACT_ATOMS: atom_id res chain seq x y z
N MET A 1 -17.21 1.65 14.88
CA MET A 1 -16.55 2.35 13.74
C MET A 1 -15.16 1.78 13.43
N LEU A 2 -14.21 1.74 14.37
CA LEU A 2 -12.89 1.12 14.16
C LEU A 2 -12.98 -0.39 13.87
N VAL A 3 -13.97 -1.06 14.45
CA VAL A 3 -14.27 -2.47 14.18
C VAL A 3 -14.53 -2.73 12.68
N HIS A 4 -15.14 -1.77 11.97
CA HIS A 4 -15.30 -1.84 10.51
C HIS A 4 -13.95 -1.94 9.80
N LEU A 5 -13.01 -1.05 10.13
CA LEU A 5 -11.68 -1.04 9.51
C LEU A 5 -10.90 -2.30 9.91
N ARG A 6 -11.04 -2.78 11.15
CA ARG A 6 -10.34 -3.97 11.62
C ARG A 6 -10.87 -5.26 11.01
N LYS A 7 -12.19 -5.46 11.01
CA LYS A 7 -12.85 -6.74 10.70
C LYS A 7 -13.55 -6.78 9.34
N GLY A 8 -13.88 -5.62 8.75
CA GLY A 8 -14.65 -5.54 7.52
C GLY A 8 -16.15 -5.81 7.70
N GLU A 9 -16.68 -5.64 8.92
CA GLU A 9 -18.11 -5.78 9.22
C GLU A 9 -18.97 -4.84 8.37
N THR A 10 -20.16 -5.28 7.99
CA THR A 10 -21.12 -4.50 7.23
C THR A 10 -21.71 -3.35 8.06
N PHE A 11 -22.28 -2.35 7.40
CA PHE A 11 -22.95 -1.26 8.12
C PHE A 11 -24.17 -1.72 8.90
N ALA A 12 -24.85 -2.79 8.45
CA ALA A 12 -25.98 -3.38 9.16
C ALA A 12 -25.54 -4.07 10.46
N GLU A 13 -24.45 -4.84 10.43
CA GLU A 13 -23.88 -5.46 11.63
C GLU A 13 -23.45 -4.40 12.66
N LEU A 14 -22.81 -3.31 12.19
CA LEU A 14 -22.44 -2.19 13.05
C LEU A 14 -23.67 -1.45 13.60
N ALA A 15 -24.68 -1.22 12.78
CA ALA A 15 -25.91 -0.57 13.19
C ALA A 15 -26.60 -1.35 14.32
N ALA A 16 -26.72 -2.67 14.17
CA ALA A 16 -27.27 -3.56 15.18
C ALA A 16 -26.42 -3.55 16.47
N ALA A 17 -25.10 -3.70 16.36
CA ALA A 17 -24.21 -3.77 17.51
C ALA A 17 -24.17 -2.47 18.35
N PHE A 18 -24.39 -1.32 17.71
CA PHE A 18 -24.35 -0.01 18.37
C PHE A 18 -25.74 0.62 18.59
N ALA A 19 -26.83 -0.11 18.29
CA ALA A 19 -28.21 0.38 18.39
C ALA A 19 -28.45 1.73 17.68
N VAL A 20 -27.92 1.87 16.46
CA VAL A 20 -28.10 3.05 15.60
C VAL A 20 -28.65 2.66 14.24
N GLY A 21 -29.19 3.62 13.47
CA GLY A 21 -29.57 3.37 12.09
C GLY A 21 -28.38 3.09 11.17
N THR A 22 -28.57 2.28 10.12
CA THR A 22 -27.54 1.95 9.11
C THR A 22 -26.95 3.19 8.44
N ALA A 23 -27.77 4.20 8.15
CA ALA A 23 -27.31 5.48 7.59
C ALA A 23 -26.36 6.21 8.55
N THR A 24 -26.66 6.19 9.85
CA THR A 24 -25.82 6.77 10.91
C THR A 24 -24.50 6.01 11.03
N ALA A 25 -24.53 4.68 11.04
CA ALA A 25 -23.33 3.85 11.06
C ALA A 25 -22.43 4.13 9.83
N TRP A 26 -23.02 4.23 8.63
CA TRP A 26 -22.30 4.57 7.41
C TRP A 26 -21.64 5.96 7.49
N ARG A 27 -22.38 6.97 7.96
CA ARG A 27 -21.88 8.35 8.11
C ARG A 27 -20.69 8.39 9.03
N TYR A 28 -20.81 7.78 10.22
CA TYR A 28 -19.73 7.74 11.19
C TYR A 28 -18.49 6.97 10.70
N VAL A 29 -18.66 5.84 9.99
CA VAL A 29 -17.51 5.15 9.38
C VAL A 29 -16.82 6.07 8.38
N ARG A 30 -17.59 6.74 7.51
CA ARG A 30 -17.05 7.61 6.46
C ARG A 30 -16.29 8.80 7.04
N GLU A 31 -16.88 9.51 7.99
CA GLU A 31 -16.25 10.66 8.65
C GLU A 31 -14.99 10.25 9.41
N THR A 32 -15.07 9.18 10.22
CA THR A 32 -13.93 8.67 10.98
C THR A 32 -12.79 8.26 10.06
N THR A 33 -13.09 7.55 8.96
CA THR A 33 -12.08 7.14 7.97
C THR A 33 -11.42 8.36 7.33
N GLY A 34 -12.20 9.38 6.94
CA GLY A 34 -11.66 10.62 6.38
C GLY A 34 -10.77 11.39 7.36
N LEU A 35 -11.17 11.47 8.62
CA LEU A 35 -10.39 12.10 9.69
C LEU A 35 -9.08 11.36 9.96
N LEU A 36 -9.10 10.02 9.99
CA LEU A 36 -7.89 9.22 10.13
C LEU A 36 -6.98 9.34 8.92
N ALA A 37 -7.52 9.27 7.71
CA ALA A 37 -6.73 9.37 6.48
C ALA A 37 -5.96 10.68 6.35
N ARG A 38 -6.49 11.79 6.90
CA ARG A 38 -5.80 13.09 6.93
C ARG A 38 -4.65 13.17 7.93
N ARG A 39 -4.54 12.21 8.86
CA ARG A 39 -3.48 12.16 9.87
C ARG A 39 -2.24 11.39 9.40
N THR A 40 -2.24 10.81 8.20
CA THR A 40 -1.05 10.14 7.67
C THR A 40 0.08 11.15 7.47
N ARG A 41 1.31 10.73 7.78
CA ARG A 41 2.50 11.54 7.47
C ARG A 41 2.65 11.68 5.95
N SER A 42 3.25 12.78 5.51
CA SER A 42 3.75 12.89 4.14
C SER A 42 4.88 11.88 3.92
N LEU A 43 5.08 11.47 2.66
CA LEU A 43 6.18 10.58 2.32
C LEU A 43 7.53 11.20 2.69
N GLU A 44 7.73 12.48 2.42
CA GLU A 44 8.94 13.21 2.79
C GLU A 44 9.21 13.17 4.31
N ALA A 45 8.20 13.37 5.14
CA ALA A 45 8.34 13.28 6.60
C ALA A 45 8.70 11.86 7.05
N ALA A 46 8.13 10.85 6.39
CA ALA A 46 8.44 9.45 6.65
C ALA A 46 9.89 9.09 6.27
N LEU A 47 10.35 9.50 5.08
CA LEU A 47 11.72 9.28 4.61
C LEU A 47 12.75 10.02 5.48
N ARG A 48 12.44 11.24 5.93
CA ARG A 48 13.29 11.96 6.89
C ARG A 48 13.46 11.20 8.20
N ARG A 49 12.41 10.53 8.70
CA ARG A 49 12.49 9.70 9.91
C ARG A 49 13.39 8.49 9.69
N VAL A 50 13.29 7.82 8.54
CA VAL A 50 14.15 6.68 8.17
C VAL A 50 15.62 7.10 8.19
N ARG A 51 15.94 8.23 7.56
CA ARG A 51 17.31 8.78 7.56
C ARG A 51 17.81 9.10 8.97
N ARG A 52 16.99 9.75 9.80
CA ARG A 52 17.37 10.08 11.18
C ARG A 52 17.59 8.83 12.05
N ALA A 53 16.91 7.73 11.72
CA ALA A 53 17.12 6.44 12.36
C ALA A 53 18.36 5.69 11.83
N GLY A 54 19.13 6.27 10.90
CA GLY A 54 20.38 5.70 10.39
C GLY A 54 20.21 4.63 9.30
N TRP A 55 18.99 4.41 8.80
CA TRP A 55 18.75 3.45 7.74
C TRP A 55 19.23 3.99 6.38
N ALA A 56 19.89 3.12 5.61
CA ALA A 56 20.44 3.46 4.29
C ALA A 56 19.45 3.24 3.13
N PHE A 57 18.37 2.48 3.36
CA PHE A 57 17.43 2.13 2.30
C PHE A 57 15.98 2.06 2.81
N VAL A 58 15.05 2.05 1.86
CA VAL A 58 13.64 1.71 2.04
C VAL A 58 13.20 0.69 0.99
N VAL A 59 12.03 0.10 1.17
CA VAL A 59 11.43 -0.80 0.18
C VAL A 59 10.19 -0.13 -0.41
N LEU A 60 10.11 -0.07 -1.74
CA LEU A 60 8.91 0.34 -2.47
C LEU A 60 8.25 -0.92 -3.04
N ASP A 61 6.97 -1.09 -2.74
CA ASP A 61 6.21 -2.25 -3.20
C ASP A 61 4.76 -1.89 -3.52
N GLY A 62 4.19 -2.59 -4.50
CA GLY A 62 2.80 -2.45 -4.89
C GLY A 62 1.92 -3.45 -4.14
N THR A 63 0.75 -3.02 -3.68
CA THR A 63 -0.26 -3.93 -3.12
C THR A 63 -1.59 -3.76 -3.82
N LEU A 64 -2.17 -4.90 -4.19
CA LEU A 64 -3.49 -4.97 -4.80
C LEU A 64 -4.53 -5.29 -3.75
N ILE A 65 -5.59 -4.49 -3.74
CA ILE A 65 -6.73 -4.62 -2.84
C ILE A 65 -7.93 -5.07 -3.66
N PRO A 66 -8.44 -6.31 -3.46
CA PRO A 66 -9.61 -6.78 -4.17
C PRO A 66 -10.83 -5.90 -3.91
N ILE A 67 -11.61 -5.67 -4.96
CA ILE A 67 -12.88 -4.94 -4.91
C ILE A 67 -14.00 -5.77 -5.53
N ASP A 68 -15.25 -5.41 -5.27
CA ASP A 68 -16.37 -5.91 -6.05
C ASP A 68 -16.32 -5.39 -7.49
N ARG A 69 -16.93 -6.15 -8.41
CA ARG A 69 -17.07 -5.73 -9.80
C ARG A 69 -17.87 -4.44 -9.89
N VAL A 70 -17.32 -3.49 -10.60
CA VAL A 70 -17.99 -2.22 -10.93
C VAL A 70 -18.31 -2.18 -12.41
N ALA A 71 -19.35 -1.44 -12.80
CA ALA A 71 -19.82 -1.38 -14.20
C ALA A 71 -18.71 -0.94 -15.17
N ALA A 72 -17.84 -0.03 -14.73
CA ALA A 72 -16.59 0.29 -15.41
C ALA A 72 -15.60 -0.88 -15.22
N ASP A 73 -15.76 -1.97 -15.96
CA ASP A 73 -15.11 -3.26 -15.72
C ASP A 73 -13.58 -3.23 -15.96
N ARG A 74 -13.20 -2.90 -17.20
CA ARG A 74 -11.82 -3.03 -17.70
C ARG A 74 -10.75 -2.29 -16.88
N PRO A 75 -10.94 -1.01 -16.44
CA PRO A 75 -9.89 -0.28 -15.75
C PRO A 75 -9.46 -0.93 -14.42
N PHE A 76 -10.40 -1.57 -13.72
CA PHE A 76 -10.12 -2.18 -12.42
C PHE A 76 -9.69 -3.64 -12.54
N TYR A 77 -9.83 -4.24 -13.73
CA TYR A 77 -9.52 -5.65 -13.93
C TYR A 77 -8.01 -5.83 -14.13
N SER A 78 -7.36 -6.46 -13.16
CA SER A 78 -5.97 -6.85 -13.30
C SER A 78 -5.88 -8.17 -14.06
N GLY A 79 -5.38 -8.14 -15.30
CA GLY A 79 -5.19 -9.34 -16.12
C GLY A 79 -4.28 -10.38 -15.45
N LYS A 80 -3.22 -9.91 -14.76
CA LYS A 80 -2.26 -10.75 -14.01
C LYS A 80 -2.94 -11.54 -12.89
N HIS A 81 -3.89 -10.92 -12.18
CA HIS A 81 -4.54 -11.51 -11.02
C HIS A 81 -5.97 -12.00 -11.28
N LYS A 82 -6.48 -11.81 -12.51
CA LYS A 82 -7.83 -12.17 -12.98
C LYS A 82 -8.96 -11.71 -12.06
N ARG A 83 -8.81 -10.51 -11.48
CA ARG A 83 -9.72 -9.95 -10.46
C ARG A 83 -9.81 -8.43 -10.56
N HIS A 84 -10.92 -7.86 -10.10
CA HIS A 84 -11.03 -6.41 -9.89
C HIS A 84 -10.28 -6.01 -8.63
N VAL A 85 -9.36 -5.06 -8.78
CA VAL A 85 -8.49 -4.61 -7.71
C VAL A 85 -8.21 -3.11 -7.81
N MET A 86 -7.85 -2.52 -6.67
CA MET A 86 -7.21 -1.22 -6.60
C MET A 86 -5.72 -1.42 -6.32
N ASN A 87 -4.87 -0.71 -7.05
CA ASN A 87 -3.44 -0.65 -6.83
C ASN A 87 -3.10 0.48 -5.85
N VAL A 88 -2.34 0.16 -4.80
CA VAL A 88 -1.78 1.10 -3.84
C VAL A 88 -0.29 0.82 -3.69
N GLN A 89 0.52 1.87 -3.71
CA GLN A 89 1.95 1.82 -3.52
C GLN A 89 2.25 1.99 -2.03
N VAL A 90 3.20 1.21 -1.52
CA VAL A 90 3.60 1.20 -0.11
C VAL A 90 5.10 1.41 -0.03
N VAL A 91 5.51 2.32 0.85
CA VAL A 91 6.92 2.48 1.23
C VAL A 91 7.08 1.90 2.64
N ALA A 92 8.04 1.00 2.80
CA ALA A 92 8.34 0.31 4.04
C ALA A 92 9.76 0.57 4.52
N ALA A 93 9.94 0.56 5.84
CA ALA A 93 11.25 0.59 6.47
C ALA A 93 11.95 -0.78 6.35
N PRO A 94 13.29 -0.84 6.52
CA PRO A 94 14.05 -2.09 6.52
C PRO A 94 13.61 -3.13 7.57
N ASP A 95 12.96 -2.72 8.65
CA ASP A 95 12.39 -3.62 9.67
C ASP A 95 11.03 -4.23 9.27
N GLY A 96 10.42 -3.72 8.20
CA GLY A 96 9.13 -4.14 7.67
C GLY A 96 7.95 -3.31 8.17
N ALA A 97 8.19 -2.19 8.86
CA ALA A 97 7.13 -1.27 9.22
C ALA A 97 6.64 -0.49 7.97
N PRO A 98 5.32 -0.42 7.69
CA PRO A 98 4.80 0.43 6.64
C PRO A 98 4.96 1.90 7.06
N LEU A 99 5.60 2.70 6.21
CA LEU A 99 5.91 4.12 6.49
C LEU A 99 4.95 5.07 5.79
N TRP A 100 4.48 4.69 4.61
CA TRP A 100 3.63 5.51 3.78
C TRP A 100 2.86 4.63 2.78
N VAL A 101 1.68 5.12 2.39
CA VAL A 101 0.82 4.50 1.38
C VAL A 101 0.28 5.57 0.42
N SER A 102 0.24 5.26 -0.87
CA SER A 102 -0.24 6.18 -1.89
C SER A 102 -1.75 6.37 -1.87
N GLY A 103 -2.25 7.23 -2.76
CA GLY A 103 -3.63 7.11 -3.22
C GLY A 103 -3.86 5.77 -3.95
N SER A 104 -5.11 5.43 -4.23
CA SER A 104 -5.44 4.19 -4.95
C SER A 104 -5.71 4.46 -6.42
N LEU A 105 -5.14 3.65 -7.30
CA LEU A 105 -5.39 3.66 -8.74
C LEU A 105 -6.07 2.37 -9.20
N PRO A 106 -6.72 2.35 -10.37
CA PRO A 106 -7.27 1.12 -10.91
C PRO A 106 -6.21 0.03 -11.10
N GLY A 107 -6.59 -1.23 -10.89
CA GLY A 107 -5.69 -2.40 -10.90
C GLY A 107 -4.99 -2.72 -12.22
N ALA A 108 -5.41 -2.12 -13.33
CA ALA A 108 -4.72 -2.24 -14.61
C ALA A 108 -3.49 -1.31 -14.73
N VAL A 109 -3.35 -0.33 -13.84
CA VAL A 109 -2.22 0.61 -13.86
C VAL A 109 -0.94 -0.08 -13.38
N HIS A 110 0.10 -0.02 -14.20
CA HIS A 110 1.42 -0.59 -13.90
C HIS A 110 2.06 0.10 -12.68
N ASP A 111 2.81 -0.65 -11.88
CA ASP A 111 3.38 -0.16 -10.61
C ASP A 111 4.31 1.04 -10.80
N LEU A 112 5.19 1.01 -11.80
CA LEU A 112 6.00 2.17 -12.19
C LEU A 112 5.16 3.44 -12.41
N THR A 113 4.07 3.33 -13.17
CA THR A 113 3.16 4.47 -13.44
C THR A 113 2.44 4.91 -12.17
N ALA A 114 1.99 3.96 -11.34
CA ALA A 114 1.33 4.26 -10.09
C ALA A 114 2.25 4.99 -9.11
N ALA A 115 3.50 4.56 -8.99
CA ALA A 115 4.52 5.25 -8.19
C ALA A 115 4.81 6.65 -8.73
N GLY A 116 4.93 6.82 -10.04
CA GLY A 116 5.09 8.12 -10.70
C GLY A 116 3.93 9.08 -10.39
N ILE A 117 2.69 8.67 -10.64
CA ILE A 117 1.48 9.47 -10.36
C ILE A 117 1.38 9.83 -8.88
N SER A 118 1.78 8.93 -7.98
CA SER A 118 1.74 9.19 -6.55
C SER A 118 2.82 10.17 -6.06
N GLY A 119 3.80 10.53 -6.90
CA GLY A 119 4.96 11.35 -6.55
C GLY A 119 6.03 10.60 -5.75
N ALA A 120 5.89 9.29 -5.55
CA ALA A 120 6.80 8.52 -4.71
C ALA A 120 8.25 8.56 -5.22
N LEU A 121 8.45 8.43 -6.54
CA LEU A 121 9.77 8.39 -7.15
C LEU A 121 10.57 9.69 -6.92
N GLY A 122 9.94 10.86 -7.09
CA GLY A 122 10.61 12.14 -6.87
C GLY A 122 10.96 12.39 -5.39
N HIS A 123 10.09 11.96 -4.46
CA HIS A 123 10.40 12.06 -3.03
C HIS A 123 11.52 11.10 -2.59
N ILE A 124 11.57 9.89 -3.18
CA ILE A 124 12.64 8.93 -2.96
C ILE A 124 13.97 9.51 -3.45
N GLU A 125 13.98 10.06 -4.66
CA GLU A 125 15.17 10.69 -5.23
C GLU A 125 15.71 11.80 -4.33
N ALA A 126 14.84 12.74 -3.97
CA ALA A 126 15.18 13.88 -3.12
C ALA A 126 15.65 13.43 -1.72
N SER A 127 15.22 12.25 -1.27
CA SER A 127 15.67 11.69 0.00
C SER A 127 17.08 11.11 -0.06
N GLY A 128 17.64 10.80 -1.22
CA GLY A 128 18.95 10.16 -1.37
C GLY A 128 19.07 8.76 -0.75
N LEU A 129 17.95 8.14 -0.36
CA LEU A 129 17.91 6.76 0.13
C LEU A 129 17.92 5.79 -1.05
N VAL A 130 18.60 4.65 -0.88
CA VAL A 130 18.45 3.53 -1.81
C VAL A 130 17.04 2.96 -1.66
N THR A 131 16.36 2.67 -2.77
CA THR A 131 15.03 2.05 -2.72
C THR A 131 15.03 0.68 -3.38
N MET A 132 14.71 -0.35 -2.62
CA MET A 132 14.57 -1.71 -3.14
C MET A 132 13.15 -1.88 -3.71
N ALA A 133 13.04 -2.29 -4.97
CA ALA A 133 11.75 -2.47 -5.66
C ALA A 133 11.78 -3.69 -6.60
N ASP A 134 10.62 -4.24 -6.97
CA ASP A 134 10.55 -5.41 -7.85
C ASP A 134 10.70 -5.02 -9.32
N GLU A 135 10.58 -6.02 -10.19
CA GLU A 135 10.63 -5.82 -11.64
C GLU A 135 9.50 -4.92 -12.18
N GLY A 136 8.41 -4.71 -11.43
CA GLY A 136 7.33 -3.78 -11.80
C GLY A 136 7.76 -2.30 -11.75
N TYR A 137 8.94 -2.02 -11.20
CA TYR A 137 9.56 -0.70 -11.17
C TYR A 137 10.78 -0.60 -12.07
N LEU A 138 11.01 -1.58 -12.94
CA LEU A 138 12.12 -1.53 -13.88
C LEU A 138 12.03 -0.26 -14.73
N GLY A 139 13.11 0.52 -14.77
CA GLY A 139 13.12 1.82 -15.45
C GLY A 139 12.70 3.01 -14.58
N ALA A 140 12.47 2.81 -13.27
CA ALA A 140 12.16 3.90 -12.35
C ALA A 140 13.28 4.93 -12.19
N GLY A 141 14.55 4.57 -12.41
CA GLY A 141 15.68 5.47 -12.17
C GLY A 141 15.79 5.90 -10.70
N HIS A 142 16.42 7.05 -10.44
CA HIS A 142 16.22 7.80 -9.19
C HIS A 142 16.56 7.07 -7.88
N GLY A 143 17.60 6.22 -7.88
CA GLY A 143 18.01 5.45 -6.69
C GLY A 143 17.15 4.20 -6.41
N VAL A 144 16.25 3.83 -7.33
CA VAL A 144 15.48 2.59 -7.26
C VAL A 144 16.28 1.43 -7.85
N VAL A 145 16.48 0.39 -7.06
CA VAL A 145 17.19 -0.84 -7.41
C VAL A 145 16.19 -1.95 -7.65
N THR A 146 16.20 -2.48 -8.88
CA THR A 146 15.36 -3.59 -9.33
C THR A 146 16.22 -4.81 -9.67
N PRO A 147 15.68 -6.04 -9.59
CA PRO A 147 16.46 -7.23 -9.91
C PRO A 147 16.78 -7.30 -11.41
N PHE A 148 17.84 -8.03 -11.78
CA PHE A 148 18.15 -8.32 -13.17
C PHE A 148 17.05 -9.20 -13.79
N LYS A 149 16.58 -8.86 -15.00
CA LYS A 149 15.56 -9.58 -15.76
C LYS A 149 16.18 -10.60 -16.73
N GLY A 150 15.41 -11.62 -17.13
CA GLY A 150 15.80 -12.63 -18.14
C GLY A 150 15.93 -14.06 -17.60
N ARG A 151 16.01 -15.02 -18.53
CA ARG A 151 16.35 -16.43 -18.28
C ARG A 151 17.87 -16.63 -18.44
N ASP A 152 18.42 -17.73 -17.90
CA ASP A 152 19.82 -18.15 -18.07
C ASP A 152 20.88 -17.12 -17.62
N LYS A 153 20.62 -16.51 -16.46
CA LYS A 153 21.53 -15.53 -15.88
C LYS A 153 22.84 -16.17 -15.41
N PRO A 154 23.99 -15.48 -15.59
CA PRO A 154 25.23 -15.86 -14.93
C PRO A 154 25.06 -15.96 -13.40
N GLU A 155 25.88 -16.79 -12.75
CA GLU A 155 25.72 -17.08 -11.33
C GLU A 155 25.82 -15.83 -10.44
N TRP A 156 26.71 -14.89 -10.78
CA TRP A 156 26.84 -13.63 -10.05
C TRP A 156 25.55 -12.78 -10.08
N GLN A 157 24.79 -12.79 -11.17
CA GLN A 157 23.50 -12.09 -11.25
C GLN A 157 22.43 -12.77 -10.40
N LYS A 158 22.45 -14.11 -10.34
CA LYS A 158 21.54 -14.86 -9.47
C LYS A 158 21.82 -14.55 -8.00
N GLN A 159 23.09 -14.47 -7.62
CA GLN A 159 23.50 -14.09 -6.26
C GLN A 159 23.02 -12.68 -5.91
N ILE A 160 23.22 -11.69 -6.78
CA ILE A 160 22.70 -10.33 -6.56
C ILE A 160 21.17 -10.32 -6.45
N ASN A 161 20.47 -11.05 -7.32
CA ASN A 161 19.01 -11.15 -7.26
C ASN A 161 18.51 -11.82 -5.97
N SER A 162 19.24 -12.82 -5.45
CA SER A 162 18.91 -13.45 -4.16
C SER A 162 19.05 -12.46 -3.02
N GLU A 163 20.15 -11.70 -3.01
CA GLU A 163 20.43 -10.65 -2.04
C GLU A 163 19.45 -9.46 -2.13
N HIS A 164 19.01 -9.13 -3.35
CA HIS A 164 17.96 -8.15 -3.61
C HIS A 164 16.62 -8.63 -3.04
N ALA A 165 16.23 -9.88 -3.31
CA ALA A 165 15.00 -10.46 -2.80
C ALA A 165 14.96 -10.48 -1.27
N ARG A 166 16.08 -10.84 -0.62
CA ARG A 166 16.21 -10.78 0.86
C ARG A 166 15.95 -9.38 1.41
N ARG A 167 16.52 -8.35 0.79
CA ARG A 167 16.32 -6.94 1.18
C ARG A 167 14.90 -6.43 0.87
N ARG A 168 14.14 -7.11 0.02
CA ARG A 168 12.74 -6.80 -0.29
C ARG A 168 11.72 -7.41 0.65
N VAL A 169 12.06 -8.50 1.36
CA VAL A 169 11.18 -9.16 2.34
C VAL A 169 10.48 -8.18 3.30
N PRO A 170 11.12 -7.10 3.80
CA PRO A 170 10.44 -6.09 4.62
C PRO A 170 9.23 -5.44 3.96
N GLY A 171 9.26 -5.17 2.64
CA GLY A 171 8.12 -4.60 1.91
C GLY A 171 6.94 -5.58 1.84
N GLU A 172 7.22 -6.85 1.58
CA GLU A 172 6.20 -7.91 1.57
C GLU A 172 5.59 -8.08 2.97
N ARG A 173 6.41 -8.00 4.03
CA ARG A 173 5.96 -8.02 5.42
C ARG A 173 5.06 -6.83 5.73
N ALA A 174 5.44 -5.61 5.34
CA ALA A 174 4.62 -4.41 5.52
C ALA A 174 3.24 -4.56 4.86
N ASN A 175 3.22 -5.10 3.64
CA ASN A 175 1.99 -5.41 2.92
C ASN A 175 1.15 -6.48 3.63
N ALA A 176 1.78 -7.51 4.19
CA ALA A 176 1.10 -8.53 4.99
C ALA A 176 0.51 -7.96 6.29
N GLU A 177 1.24 -7.09 7.00
CA GLU A 177 0.78 -6.40 8.21
C GLU A 177 -0.47 -5.55 7.92
N LEU A 178 -0.45 -4.76 6.83
CA LEU A 178 -1.63 -4.01 6.40
C LEU A 178 -2.80 -4.95 6.08
N LYS A 179 -2.56 -6.10 5.44
CA LYS A 179 -3.61 -7.10 5.11
C LYS A 179 -4.14 -7.89 6.31
N LYS A 180 -3.55 -7.75 7.51
CA LYS A 180 -4.18 -8.23 8.76
C LYS A 180 -5.47 -7.47 9.05
N TRP A 181 -5.58 -6.21 8.60
CA TRP A 181 -6.82 -5.44 8.60
C TRP A 181 -7.77 -6.02 7.57
N ARG A 182 -8.79 -6.74 8.04
CA ARG A 182 -9.66 -7.57 7.20
C ARG A 182 -10.42 -6.75 6.14
N ILE A 183 -10.64 -5.46 6.37
CA ILE A 183 -11.22 -4.56 5.37
C ILE A 183 -10.41 -4.54 4.07
N LEU A 184 -9.08 -4.68 4.14
CA LEU A 184 -8.19 -4.67 2.97
C LEU A 184 -8.13 -6.01 2.23
N ARG A 185 -8.78 -7.07 2.74
CA ARG A 185 -8.85 -8.36 2.03
C ARG A 185 -9.83 -8.31 0.86
N LYS A 186 -10.89 -7.52 0.99
CA LYS A 186 -11.84 -7.22 -0.08
C LYS A 186 -12.68 -5.99 0.30
N LEU A 187 -12.62 -4.94 -0.50
CA LEU A 187 -13.45 -3.75 -0.32
C LEU A 187 -14.82 -3.95 -0.98
N ARG A 188 -15.87 -3.78 -0.17
CA ARG A 188 -17.29 -3.85 -0.59
C ARG A 188 -17.93 -2.47 -0.66
N CYS A 189 -17.14 -1.46 -1.03
CA CYS A 189 -17.56 -0.07 -1.12
C CYS A 189 -17.04 0.55 -2.41
N CYS A 190 -17.39 1.82 -2.64
CA CYS A 190 -16.86 2.60 -3.76
C CYS A 190 -15.33 2.46 -3.86
N PRO A 191 -14.76 1.98 -4.98
CA PRO A 191 -13.33 1.74 -5.14
C PRO A 191 -12.46 2.98 -4.92
N MET A 192 -13.01 4.16 -5.24
CA MET A 192 -12.33 5.45 -5.05
C MET A 192 -12.01 5.76 -3.57
N ARG A 193 -12.61 5.03 -2.63
CA ARG A 193 -12.31 5.16 -1.20
C ARG A 193 -11.13 4.33 -0.73
N ALA A 194 -10.60 3.43 -1.56
CA ALA A 194 -9.53 2.51 -1.17
C ALA A 194 -8.32 3.27 -0.60
N GLY A 195 -7.86 4.33 -1.27
CA GLY A 195 -6.74 5.15 -0.77
C GLY A 195 -7.00 5.75 0.61
N GLN A 196 -8.21 6.27 0.88
CA GLN A 196 -8.56 6.80 2.21
C GLN A 196 -8.60 5.70 3.27
N ILE A 197 -9.14 4.53 2.93
CA ILE A 197 -9.23 3.39 3.85
C ILE A 197 -7.83 2.88 4.22
N VAL A 198 -6.94 2.72 3.24
CA VAL A 198 -5.56 2.26 3.49
C VAL A 198 -4.77 3.27 4.32
N ARG A 199 -4.93 4.57 4.04
CA ARG A 199 -4.34 5.64 4.88
C ARG A 199 -4.85 5.62 6.31
N ALA A 200 -6.16 5.43 6.51
CA ALA A 200 -6.73 5.30 7.84
C ALA A 200 -6.20 4.05 8.56
N VAL A 201 -6.10 2.92 7.87
CA VAL A 201 -5.50 1.68 8.38
C VAL A 201 -4.04 1.90 8.77
N LEU A 202 -3.25 2.60 7.96
CA LEU A 202 -1.86 2.93 8.29
C LEU A 202 -1.77 3.69 9.61
N VAL A 203 -2.57 4.75 9.80
CA VAL A 203 -2.58 5.54 11.04
C VAL A 203 -2.95 4.69 12.26
N LEU A 204 -3.91 3.77 12.11
CA LEU A 204 -4.29 2.89 13.22
C LEU A 204 -3.21 1.85 13.49
N HIS A 205 -2.59 1.29 12.45
CA HIS A 205 -1.49 0.34 12.59
C HIS A 205 -0.30 0.97 13.32
N GLU A 206 0.12 2.18 12.94
CA GLU A 206 1.21 2.91 13.61
C GLU A 206 0.92 3.21 15.08
N ARG A 207 -0.35 3.29 15.49
CA ARG A 207 -0.75 3.48 16.90
C ARG A 207 -0.80 2.19 17.70
N GLU A 208 -0.99 1.06 17.03
CA GLU A 208 -1.00 -0.27 17.67
C GLU A 208 0.42 -0.83 17.84
N THR A 209 1.39 -0.38 17.04
CA THR A 209 2.76 -0.92 17.00
C THR A 209 3.84 0.05 17.51
N GLY A 210 3.51 1.31 17.73
CA GLY A 210 4.42 2.34 18.27
C GLY A 210 4.20 2.60 19.74
#